data_AF-A0A2N9B9X6-F1
#
_entry.id   AF-A0A2N9B9X6-F1
#
_cell.length_a   1.000
_cell.length_b   1.000
_cell.length_c   1.000
_cell.angle_alpha   90.00
_cell.angle_beta   90.00
_cell.angle_gamma   90.00
#
_symmetry.space_group_name_H-M   'P 1'
#
loop_
_entity.id
_entity.type
_entity.pdbx_description
1 polymer ?
#
loop_
_entity_poly.entity_id
_entity_poly.type
_entity_poly.pdbx_seq_one_letter_code
_entity_poly.pdbx_strand_id
1 'polypeptide(L)' 'MIARRGVAHGSGLGKVRWVVERAFAWLHQFKRLRIRYERRADLHLGLLELACSIICLRRLRTSF' A
#
# COMPACT_ATOMS: atom_id res chain seq x y z
N MET A 1 -18.80 7.46 15.93
CA MET A 1 -18.95 6.22 16.74
C MET A 1 -17.84 5.26 16.34
N ILE A 2 -16.96 4.85 17.26
CA ILE A 2 -15.90 3.86 16.96
C ILE A 2 -16.51 2.46 17.13
N ALA A 3 -16.39 1.60 16.11
CA ALA A 3 -16.91 0.23 16.17
C ALA A 3 -16.15 -0.59 17.24
N ARG A 4 -16.89 -1.35 18.06
CA ARG A 4 -16.29 -2.24 19.09
C ARG A 4 -15.52 -3.38 18.43
N ARG A 5 -14.43 -3.82 19.07
CA ARG A 5 -13.64 -4.99 18.64
C ARG A 5 -14.51 -6.24 18.62
N GLY A 6 -14.36 -7.08 17.59
CA GLY A 6 -15.11 -8.34 17.45
C GLY A 6 -16.51 -8.21 16.82
N VAL A 7 -16.95 -7.00 16.47
CA VAL A 7 -18.24 -6.79 15.79
C VAL A 7 -18.03 -6.81 14.28
N ALA A 8 -18.94 -7.47 13.55
CA ALA A 8 -18.89 -7.50 12.09
C ALA A 8 -18.82 -6.08 11.52
N HIS A 9 -17.87 -5.84 10.62
CA HIS A 9 -17.70 -4.54 10.00
C HIS A 9 -18.88 -4.32 9.03
N GLY A 10 -19.91 -3.61 9.50
CA GLY A 10 -21.23 -3.54 8.84
C GLY A 10 -21.24 -2.91 7.44
N SER A 11 -20.11 -2.36 6.97
CA SER A 11 -20.00 -1.77 5.64
C SER A 11 -19.65 -2.76 4.53
N GLY A 12 -19.21 -3.99 4.86
CA GLY A 12 -18.70 -4.95 3.86
C GLY A 12 -17.40 -4.52 3.15
N LEU A 13 -16.91 -3.31 3.43
CA LEU A 13 -15.77 -2.69 2.76
C LEU A 13 -14.46 -3.44 2.98
N GLY A 14 -14.34 -4.30 4.00
CA GLY A 14 -13.11 -5.06 4.26
C GLY A 14 -12.67 -5.93 3.07
N LYS A 15 -13.62 -6.52 2.33
CA LYS A 15 -13.31 -7.31 1.12
C LYS A 15 -12.74 -6.44 -0.01
N VAL A 16 -13.24 -5.22 -0.16
CA VAL A 16 -12.85 -4.30 -1.24
C VAL A 16 -11.59 -3.51 -0.88
N ARG A 17 -11.49 -3.06 0.38
CA ARG A 17 -10.35 -2.33 0.94
C ARG A 17 -9.08 -3.17 1.05
N TRP A 18 -9.21 -4.48 1.26
CA TRP A 18 -8.06 -5.38 1.37
C TRP A 18 -7.06 -5.21 0.22
N VAL A 19 -7.53 -4.99 -1.02
CA VAL A 19 -6.66 -4.79 -2.18
C VAL A 19 -5.76 -3.56 -1.99
N VAL A 20 -6.35 -2.45 -1.53
CA VAL A 20 -5.66 -1.18 -1.28
C VAL A 20 -4.74 -1.28 -0.07
N GLU A 21 -5.24 -1.85 1.04
CA GLU A 21 -4.47 -2.01 2.28
C GLU A 21 -3.24 -2.91 2.06
N ARG A 22 -3.40 -3.98 1.27
CA ARG A 22 -2.30 -4.86 0.87
C ARG A 22 -1.26 -4.13 0.01
N ALA A 23 -1.69 -3.26 -0.91
CA ALA A 23 -0.76 -2.46 -1.71
C ALA A 23 0.06 -1.50 -0.83
N PHE A 24 -0.59 -0.80 0.12
CA PHE A 24 0.11 0.04 1.09
C PHE A 24 1.09 -0.75 1.97
N ALA A 25 0.73 -1.97 2.39
CA ALA A 25 1.64 -2.82 3.15
C ALA A 25 2.94 -3.14 2.38
N TRP A 26 2.88 -3.32 1.06
CA TRP A 26 4.07 -3.49 0.22
C TRP A 26 4.88 -2.21 0.06
N LEU A 27 4.21 -1.07 -0.15
CA LEU A 27 4.88 0.23 -0.25
C LEU A 27 5.62 0.58 1.05
N HIS A 28 5.06 0.23 2.21
CA HIS A 28 5.70 0.46 3.51
C HIS A 28 6.96 -0.39 3.76
N GLN A 29 7.25 -1.41 2.93
CA GLN A 29 8.54 -2.10 2.97
C GLN A 29 9.69 -1.23 2.42
N PHE A 30 9.37 -0.21 1.63
CA PHE A 30 10.33 0.79 1.17
C PHE A 30 10.40 1.93 2.20
N LYS A 31 11.49 1.99 2.99
CA LYS A 31 11.62 2.91 4.14
C LYS A 31 11.23 4.37 3.85
N ARG A 32 11.61 4.92 2.69
CA ARG A 32 11.29 6.30 2.27
C ARG A 32 9.82 6.54 1.88
N LEU A 33 9.06 5.48 1.66
CA LEU A 33 7.62 5.54 1.37
C LEU A 33 6.77 5.26 2.62
N ARG A 34 7.32 4.59 3.65
CA ARG A 34 6.64 4.40 4.94
C ARG A 34 6.46 5.70 5.70
N ILE A 35 7.50 6.53 5.75
CA ILE A 35 7.48 7.86 6.34
C ILE A 35 7.98 8.82 5.27
N ARG A 36 7.18 9.84 4.96
CA ARG A 36 7.54 10.84 3.98
C ARG A 36 8.55 11.82 4.57
N TYR A 37 9.82 11.60 4.28
CA TYR A 37 10.91 12.53 4.60
C TYR A 37 11.17 13.55 3.47
N GLU A 38 10.71 13.24 2.25
CA GLU A 38 10.92 14.11 1.09
C GLU A 38 10.07 15.38 1.20
N ARG A 39 10.76 16.53 1.26
CA ARG A 39 10.13 17.86 1.21
C ARG A 39 9.45 18.11 -0.14
N ARG A 40 10.04 17.58 -1.21
CA ARG A 40 9.61 17.73 -2.60
C ARG A 40 8.63 16.61 -2.99
N ALA A 41 7.49 16.99 -3.55
CA ALA A 41 6.43 16.05 -3.94
C ALA A 41 6.81 15.21 -5.16
N ASP A 42 7.55 15.79 -6.09
CA ASP A 42 8.07 15.14 -7.30
C ASP A 42 9.05 14.01 -6.97
N LEU A 43 9.96 14.23 -6.00
CA LEU A 43 10.86 13.17 -5.52
C LEU A 43 10.09 12.02 -4.87
N HIS A 44 9.06 12.33 -4.09
CA HIS A 44 8.22 11.31 -3.46
C HIS A 44 7.43 10.50 -4.50
N LEU A 45 6.89 11.18 -5.52
CA LEU A 45 6.18 10.55 -6.63
C LEU A 45 7.09 9.61 -7.42
N GLY A 46 8.30 10.04 -7.77
CA GLY A 46 9.26 9.18 -8.49
C GLY A 46 9.65 7.93 -7.70
N LEU A 47 9.81 8.05 -6.38
CA LEU A 47 10.06 6.89 -5.51
C LEU A 47 8.86 5.94 -5.45
N LEU A 48 7.65 6.48 -5.45
CA LEU A 48 6.40 5.72 -5.46
C LEU A 48 6.28 4.92 -6.77
N GLU A 49 6.49 5.57 -7.91
CA GLU A 49 6.46 4.94 -9.23
C GLU A 49 7.51 3.83 -9.38
N LEU A 50 8.73 4.07 -8.89
CA LEU A 50 9.79 3.07 -8.86
C LEU A 50 9.41 1.85 -7.99
N ALA A 51 8.86 2.08 -6.80
CA ALA A 51 8.42 0.99 -5.92
C ALA A 51 7.30 0.16 -6.55
N CYS A 52 6.31 0.81 -7.18
CA CYS A 52 5.26 0.14 -7.94
C CYS A 52 5.84 -0.73 -9.07
N SER A 53 6.79 -0.19 -9.82
CA SER A 53 7.47 -0.91 -10.92
C SER A 53 8.19 -2.17 -10.42
N ILE A 54 8.90 -2.07 -9.28
CA ILE A 54 9.58 -3.21 -8.64
C ILE A 54 8.57 -4.27 -8.17
N ILE A 55 7.45 -3.85 -7.56
CA ILE A 55 6.39 -4.77 -7.11
C ILE A 55 5.80 -5.52 -8.31
N CYS A 56 5.47 -4.80 -9.39
CA CYS A 56 4.96 -5.40 -10.63
C CYS A 56 5.96 -6.40 -11.22
N LEU A 57 7.25 -6.03 -11.32
CA LEU A 57 8.29 -6.92 -11.81
C LEU A 57 8.41 -8.20 -10.98
N ARG A 58 8.41 -8.08 -9.64
CA ARG A 58 8.45 -9.25 -8.74
C ARG A 58 7.24 -10.16 -8.94
N ARG A 59 6.05 -9.58 -9.11
CA ARG A 59 4.82 -10.33 -9.38
C ARG A 59 4.89 -11.08 -10.69
N LEU A 60 5.32 -10.40 -11.76
CA LEU A 60 5.50 -11.02 -13.07
C LEU A 60 6.48 -12.18 -13.01
N ARG A 61 7.62 -12.01 -12.33
CA ARG A 61 8.62 -13.07 -12.15
C ARG A 61 8.14 -14.28 -11.33
N THR A 62 7.11 -14.12 -10.51
CA THR A 62 6.51 -15.24 -9.76
C THR A 62 5.37 -15.93 -10.51
N SER A 63 4.87 -15.33 -11.59
CA SER A 63 3.75 -15.85 -12.37
C SER A 63 4.16 -16.72 -13.56
N PHE A 64 5.46 -16.75 -13.87
CA PHE A 64 6.11 -17.67 -14.82
C PHE A 64 7.06 -18.58 -14.04
#